data_AF-A0A943NLB0-F1
#
_entry.id   AF-A0A943NLB0-F1
#
_cell.length_a   1.000
_cell.length_b   1.000
_cell.length_c   1.000
_cell.angle_alpha   90.00
_cell.angle_beta   90.00
_cell.angle_gamma   90.00
#
_symmetry.space_group_name_H-M   'P 1'
#
loop_
_entity.id
_entity.type
_entity.pdbx_description
1 polymer ?
#
loop_
_entity_poly.entity_id
_entity_poly.type
_entity_poly.pdbx_seq_one_letter_code
_entity_poly.pdbx_strand_id
1 'polypeptide(L)'
;MKKTILILLLALTLCASIPTLAMGWAYTPDPAPEYTVTVSKLDRVNTTTGTAYTTVPDKIAAVGQVVYFSVRITDSGGNDIKGDIRLGDLEVLYIDGNVIAATVTGAHPAVTASIETATPADQLVYNGKPIIITGDTVTIDKLVFARQNNVAVSVDIANGNLGDLSRALAALGMTIEDIYSGKIYMSDAALAANFGQRSRAEATARWYADADAEVKPAVPGLPQTGDNAGAAGLVLVVTAVLIIGAKRWAR
;
A
#
# COMPACT_ATOMS: atom_id res chain seq x y z
N MET A 1 41.29 38.39 26.85
CA MET A 1 39.86 38.18 26.54
C MET A 1 39.68 36.73 26.12
N LYS A 2 39.21 35.88 27.03
CA LYS A 2 39.08 34.42 26.85
C LYS A 2 37.69 34.10 26.31
N LYS A 3 37.61 33.48 25.13
CA LYS A 3 36.38 32.89 24.59
C LYS A 3 36.11 31.62 25.38
N THR A 4 35.18 31.67 26.33
CA THR A 4 34.71 30.49 27.06
C THR A 4 33.80 29.68 26.14
N ILE A 5 34.34 28.59 25.63
CA ILE A 5 33.61 27.47 25.02
C ILE A 5 32.82 26.79 26.14
N LEU A 6 31.49 26.89 26.10
CA LEU A 6 30.61 26.15 27.01
C LEU A 6 30.24 24.82 26.35
N ILE A 7 31.09 23.81 26.55
CA ILE A 7 30.73 22.41 26.35
C ILE A 7 29.89 22.01 27.56
N LEU A 8 28.58 21.87 27.39
CA LEU A 8 27.73 21.20 28.38
C LEU A 8 27.49 19.77 27.90
N LEU A 9 28.43 18.89 28.26
CA LEU A 9 28.25 17.45 28.23
C LEU A 9 27.31 17.09 29.39
N LEU A 10 26.08 16.69 29.11
CA LEU A 10 25.25 15.96 30.08
C LEU A 10 24.75 14.68 29.42
N ALA A 11 25.52 13.61 29.63
CA ALA A 11 25.10 12.26 29.37
C ALA A 11 24.29 11.72 30.56
N LEU A 12 23.29 10.90 30.21
CA LEU A 12 22.72 9.73 30.90
C LEU A 12 21.27 9.83 31.41
N THR A 13 20.44 9.05 30.69
CA THR A 13 19.32 8.22 31.16
C THR A 13 18.07 8.90 31.73
N LEU A 14 17.10 9.12 30.83
CA LEU A 14 15.73 8.67 31.08
C LEU A 14 15.15 8.12 29.76
N CYS A 15 15.25 6.80 29.57
CA CYS A 15 14.35 6.05 28.69
C CYS A 15 12.94 6.14 29.32
N ALA A 16 12.19 7.17 28.97
CA ALA A 16 10.74 7.14 29.06
C ALA A 16 10.24 6.94 27.63
N SER A 17 9.73 5.75 27.37
CA SER A 17 8.97 5.37 26.19
C SER A 17 7.79 6.33 26.01
N ILE A 18 7.99 7.39 25.26
CA ILE A 18 6.88 8.14 24.66
C ILE A 18 6.48 7.31 23.43
N PRO A 19 5.22 6.89 23.28
CA PRO A 19 4.75 6.39 22.00
C PRO A 19 4.96 7.52 21.00
N THR A 20 5.95 7.37 20.13
CA THR A 20 6.33 8.32 19.10
C THR A 20 5.21 8.37 18.08
N LEU A 21 4.23 9.25 18.32
CA LEU A 21 3.34 9.72 17.26
C LEU A 21 4.22 10.50 16.29
N ALA A 22 4.58 9.87 15.16
CA ALA A 22 5.09 10.61 14.03
C ALA A 22 4.07 11.72 13.74
N MET A 23 4.46 12.98 13.88
CA MET A 23 3.56 14.09 13.56
C MET A 23 3.19 13.94 12.08
N GLY A 24 1.91 13.72 11.80
CA GLY A 24 1.40 13.71 10.43
C GLY A 24 1.67 15.07 9.81
N TRP A 25 2.31 15.08 8.65
CA TRP A 25 2.59 16.33 7.94
C TRP A 25 1.26 16.96 7.53
N ALA A 26 1.14 18.29 7.59
CA ALA A 26 -0.09 19.00 7.21
C ALA A 26 -0.24 19.12 5.67
N TYR A 27 0.02 18.04 4.94
CA TYR A 27 -0.12 17.95 3.49
C TYR A 27 -1.06 16.80 3.13
N THR A 28 -2.02 17.10 2.26
CA THR A 28 -2.88 16.08 1.67
C THR A 28 -2.42 15.87 0.22
N PRO A 29 -1.81 14.73 -0.11
CA PRO A 29 -1.46 14.41 -1.50
C PRO A 29 -2.73 14.26 -2.36
N ASP A 30 -2.55 14.35 -3.68
CA ASP A 30 -3.60 14.06 -4.65
C ASP A 30 -4.19 12.65 -4.40
N PRO A 31 -5.47 12.40 -4.75
CA PRO A 31 -6.09 11.10 -4.52
C PRO A 31 -5.30 9.98 -5.22
N ALA A 32 -5.07 8.89 -4.49
CA ALA A 32 -4.37 7.74 -5.04
C ALA A 32 -5.13 7.15 -6.24
N PRO A 33 -4.41 6.56 -7.22
CA PRO A 33 -5.05 5.94 -8.37
C PRO A 33 -5.97 4.80 -7.93
N GLU A 34 -7.15 4.72 -8.52
CA GLU A 34 -8.10 3.64 -8.27
C GLU A 34 -7.90 2.51 -9.28
N TYR A 35 -7.98 1.26 -8.80
CA TYR A 35 -7.87 0.07 -9.63
C TYR A 35 -9.04 -0.87 -9.37
N THR A 36 -9.53 -1.49 -10.43
CA THR A 36 -10.51 -2.58 -10.35
C THR A 36 -9.82 -3.89 -10.65
N VAL A 37 -9.87 -4.84 -9.72
CA VAL A 37 -9.36 -6.20 -9.90
C VAL A 37 -10.53 -7.15 -9.95
N THR A 38 -10.60 -7.95 -11.00
CA THR A 38 -11.64 -8.98 -11.19
C THR A 38 -10.98 -10.32 -11.44
N VAL A 39 -11.43 -11.34 -10.72
CA VAL A 39 -11.09 -12.73 -11.02
C VAL A 39 -12.38 -13.52 -11.16
N SER A 40 -12.58 -14.15 -12.30
CA SER A 40 -13.81 -14.89 -12.62
C SER A 40 -13.53 -16.36 -12.79
N LYS A 41 -14.28 -17.22 -12.09
CA LYS A 41 -14.30 -18.65 -12.35
C LYS A 41 -15.11 -18.92 -13.60
N LEU A 42 -14.59 -19.79 -14.46
CA LEU A 42 -15.17 -20.08 -15.75
C LEU A 42 -15.45 -21.58 -15.92
N ASP A 43 -16.50 -21.87 -16.67
CA ASP A 43 -16.76 -23.19 -17.21
C ASP A 43 -16.67 -23.18 -18.73
N ARG A 44 -16.02 -24.22 -19.26
CA ARG A 44 -15.87 -24.42 -20.69
C ARG A 44 -17.17 -24.97 -21.26
N VAL A 45 -17.74 -24.28 -22.23
CA VAL A 45 -18.95 -24.68 -22.96
C VAL A 45 -18.56 -24.97 -24.41
N ASN A 46 -18.85 -26.18 -24.88
CA ASN A 46 -18.64 -26.52 -26.28
C ASN A 46 -19.78 -25.97 -27.12
N THR A 47 -19.45 -25.21 -28.16
CA THR A 47 -20.42 -24.69 -29.13
C THR A 47 -20.13 -25.26 -30.51
N THR A 48 -21.10 -25.16 -31.42
CA THR A 48 -20.98 -25.60 -32.81
C THR A 48 -19.87 -24.87 -33.59
N THR A 49 -19.43 -23.71 -33.10
CA THR A 49 -18.43 -22.82 -33.73
C THR A 49 -17.12 -22.72 -32.95
N GLY A 50 -16.97 -23.43 -31.82
CA GLY A 50 -15.73 -23.42 -31.04
C GLY A 50 -15.93 -23.63 -29.55
N THR A 51 -15.03 -23.02 -28.76
CA THR A 51 -15.07 -23.07 -27.29
C THR A 51 -15.58 -21.73 -26.76
N ALA A 52 -16.58 -21.77 -25.89
CA ALA A 52 -17.08 -20.62 -25.14
C ALA A 52 -16.84 -20.81 -23.64
N TYR A 53 -16.95 -19.72 -22.87
CA TYR A 53 -16.78 -19.74 -21.43
C TYR A 53 -17.93 -19.00 -20.74
N THR A 54 -18.43 -19.56 -19.63
CA THR A 54 -19.46 -18.94 -18.79
C THR A 54 -18.98 -18.79 -17.36
N THR A 55 -19.41 -17.74 -16.66
CA THR A 55 -19.03 -17.48 -15.26
C THR A 55 -19.75 -18.42 -14.31
N VAL A 56 -18.98 -19.04 -13.39
CA VAL A 56 -19.49 -20.02 -12.42
C VAL A 56 -18.97 -19.71 -11.00
N PRO A 57 -19.47 -18.64 -10.34
CA PRO A 57 -18.91 -18.13 -9.09
C PRO A 57 -18.91 -19.16 -7.96
N ASP A 58 -19.92 -20.04 -7.92
CA ASP A 58 -20.11 -21.01 -6.84
C ASP A 58 -19.42 -22.36 -7.11
N LYS A 59 -18.72 -22.50 -8.24
CA LYS A 59 -18.07 -23.78 -8.60
C LYS A 59 -16.92 -24.10 -7.65
N ILE A 60 -16.88 -25.34 -7.20
CA ILE A 60 -15.77 -25.97 -6.49
C ILE A 60 -15.10 -27.02 -7.38
N ALA A 61 -13.87 -27.41 -7.04
CA ALA A 61 -13.09 -28.40 -7.77
C ALA A 61 -12.22 -29.25 -6.83
N ALA A 62 -12.04 -30.51 -7.19
CA ALA A 62 -11.20 -31.47 -6.49
C ALA A 62 -9.82 -31.63 -7.16
N VAL A 63 -8.86 -32.18 -6.43
CA VAL A 63 -7.51 -32.50 -6.95
C VAL A 63 -7.59 -33.32 -8.23
N GLY A 64 -6.77 -32.94 -9.22
CA GLY A 64 -6.71 -33.54 -10.55
C GLY A 64 -7.74 -32.99 -11.54
N GLN A 65 -8.71 -32.17 -11.12
CA GLN A 65 -9.62 -31.51 -12.05
C GLN A 65 -8.97 -30.30 -12.72
N VAL A 66 -9.42 -30.00 -13.95
CA VAL A 66 -9.05 -28.77 -14.67
C VAL A 66 -10.09 -27.69 -14.38
N VAL A 67 -9.61 -26.52 -13.96
CA VAL A 67 -10.40 -25.31 -13.76
C VAL A 67 -9.99 -24.23 -14.76
N TYR A 68 -10.93 -23.34 -15.06
CA TYR A 68 -10.72 -22.20 -15.94
C TYR A 68 -11.02 -20.91 -15.19
N PHE A 69 -10.22 -19.88 -15.43
CA PHE A 69 -10.47 -18.55 -14.88
C PHE A 69 -9.98 -17.45 -15.79
N SER A 70 -10.49 -16.24 -15.58
CA SER A 70 -9.93 -15.02 -16.16
C SER A 70 -9.55 -14.05 -15.06
N VAL A 71 -8.49 -13.29 -15.33
CA VAL A 71 -8.02 -12.19 -14.47
C VAL A 71 -8.06 -10.91 -15.29
N ARG A 72 -8.63 -9.86 -14.71
CA ARG A 72 -8.62 -8.53 -15.30
C ARG A 72 -8.29 -7.50 -14.23
N ILE A 73 -7.31 -6.64 -14.53
CA ILE A 73 -6.93 -5.52 -13.68
C ILE A 73 -7.02 -4.28 -14.55
N THR A 74 -7.83 -3.29 -14.13
CA THR A 74 -8.01 -2.05 -14.87
C THR A 74 -7.73 -0.82 -14.03
N ASP A 75 -7.24 0.24 -14.67
CA ASP A 75 -7.22 1.58 -14.10
C ASP A 75 -8.63 2.22 -14.08
N SER A 76 -8.73 3.45 -13.56
CA SER A 76 -9.96 4.24 -13.54
C SER A 76 -10.49 4.61 -14.94
N GLY A 77 -9.64 4.55 -15.97
CA GLY A 77 -10.01 4.71 -17.37
C GLY A 77 -10.55 3.43 -18.02
N GLY A 78 -10.52 2.30 -17.31
CA GLY A 78 -10.91 0.98 -17.84
C GLY A 78 -9.83 0.32 -18.71
N ASN A 79 -8.61 0.86 -18.74
CA ASN A 79 -7.49 0.27 -19.48
C ASN A 79 -6.91 -0.90 -18.71
N ASP A 80 -6.57 -1.98 -19.42
CA ASP A 80 -5.93 -3.13 -18.81
C ASP A 80 -4.49 -2.79 -18.39
N ILE A 81 -4.14 -3.12 -17.15
CA ILE A 81 -2.82 -2.89 -16.56
C ILE A 81 -2.26 -4.18 -15.98
N LYS A 82 -0.94 -4.19 -15.75
CA LYS A 82 -0.26 -5.33 -15.15
C LYS A 82 -0.39 -5.28 -13.62
N GLY A 83 -0.56 -6.45 -13.02
CA GLY A 83 -0.44 -6.68 -11.59
C GLY A 83 0.13 -8.06 -11.31
N ASP A 84 0.06 -8.48 -10.06
CA ASP A 84 0.53 -9.78 -9.61
C ASP A 84 -0.59 -10.81 -9.63
N ILE A 85 -0.26 -12.04 -10.02
CA ILE A 85 -1.15 -13.20 -9.95
C ILE A 85 -0.46 -14.27 -9.13
N ARG A 86 -1.13 -14.73 -8.08
CA ARG A 86 -0.67 -15.82 -7.21
C ARG A 86 -1.64 -17.00 -7.33
N LEU A 87 -1.07 -18.17 -7.53
CA LEU A 87 -1.79 -19.44 -7.63
C LEU A 87 -1.47 -20.28 -6.39
N GLY A 88 -2.51 -20.72 -5.69
CA GLY A 88 -2.42 -21.72 -4.62
C GLY A 88 -3.06 -23.01 -5.11
N ASP A 89 -2.38 -24.13 -4.90
CA ASP A 89 -2.86 -25.48 -5.25
C ASP A 89 -3.36 -25.62 -6.70
N LEU A 90 -2.73 -24.87 -7.61
CA LEU A 90 -3.03 -24.82 -9.04
C LEU A 90 -1.74 -24.82 -9.85
N GLU A 91 -1.71 -25.59 -10.93
CA GLU A 91 -0.63 -25.60 -11.92
C GLU A 91 -1.17 -25.20 -13.29
N VAL A 92 -0.58 -24.17 -13.91
CA VAL A 92 -1.04 -23.66 -15.21
C VAL A 92 -0.77 -24.68 -16.32
N LEU A 93 -1.80 -25.00 -17.08
CA LEU A 93 -1.72 -25.83 -18.27
C LEU A 93 -1.45 -24.98 -19.52
N TYR A 94 -2.30 -23.97 -19.74
CA TYR A 94 -2.18 -23.08 -20.89
C TYR A 94 -2.90 -21.75 -20.63
N ILE A 95 -2.57 -20.77 -21.48
CA ILE A 95 -3.18 -19.43 -21.50
C ILE A 95 -3.70 -19.21 -22.92
N ASP A 96 -4.97 -18.85 -23.04
CA ASP A 96 -5.63 -18.51 -24.31
C ASP A 96 -6.36 -17.18 -24.17
N GLY A 97 -5.75 -16.12 -24.71
CA GLY A 97 -6.19 -14.75 -24.47
C GLY A 97 -6.28 -14.44 -22.98
N ASN A 98 -7.48 -14.11 -22.50
CA ASN A 98 -7.75 -13.77 -21.10
C ASN A 98 -8.17 -14.97 -20.24
N VAL A 99 -8.19 -16.18 -20.81
CA VAL A 99 -8.58 -17.41 -20.10
C VAL A 99 -7.34 -18.23 -19.77
N ILE A 100 -7.25 -18.65 -18.52
CA ILE A 100 -6.19 -19.49 -17.99
C ILE A 100 -6.81 -20.82 -17.58
N ALA A 101 -6.22 -21.92 -18.05
CA ALA A 101 -6.56 -23.27 -17.62
C ALA A 101 -5.50 -23.78 -16.64
N ALA A 102 -5.93 -24.36 -15.53
CA ALA A 102 -5.04 -24.91 -14.52
C ALA A 102 -5.56 -26.24 -13.95
N THR A 103 -4.65 -27.12 -13.59
CA THR A 103 -4.96 -28.36 -12.87
C THR A 103 -4.92 -28.10 -11.37
N VAL A 104 -5.91 -28.60 -10.62
CA VAL A 104 -5.91 -28.57 -9.16
C VAL A 104 -4.88 -29.56 -8.62
N THR A 105 -3.92 -29.07 -7.84
CA THR A 105 -2.82 -29.88 -7.29
C THR A 105 -2.96 -30.14 -5.79
N GLY A 106 -3.82 -29.40 -5.08
CA GLY A 106 -4.02 -29.51 -3.64
C GLY A 106 -5.44 -29.21 -3.17
N ALA A 107 -5.63 -29.14 -1.86
CA ALA A 107 -6.94 -29.03 -1.22
C ALA A 107 -7.55 -27.62 -1.25
N HIS A 108 -6.72 -26.59 -1.47
CA HIS A 108 -7.11 -25.19 -1.42
C HIS A 108 -6.86 -24.43 -2.75
N PRO A 109 -7.39 -24.91 -3.89
CA PRO A 109 -7.20 -24.26 -5.18
C PRO A 109 -7.74 -22.83 -5.18
N ALA A 110 -6.86 -21.85 -5.35
CA ALA A 110 -7.21 -20.44 -5.42
C ALA A 110 -6.32 -19.65 -6.35
N VAL A 111 -6.91 -18.63 -6.95
CA VAL A 111 -6.21 -17.58 -7.67
C VAL A 111 -6.45 -16.26 -6.96
N THR A 112 -5.38 -15.53 -6.69
CA THR A 112 -5.42 -14.17 -6.17
C THR A 112 -4.73 -13.26 -7.16
N ALA A 113 -5.44 -12.25 -7.64
CA ALA A 113 -4.87 -11.17 -8.43
C ALA A 113 -4.79 -9.92 -7.55
N SER A 114 -3.68 -9.19 -7.63
CA SER A 114 -3.48 -7.97 -6.87
C SER A 114 -2.71 -6.93 -7.68
N ILE A 115 -2.92 -5.68 -7.33
CA ILE A 115 -2.06 -4.58 -7.74
C ILE A 115 -1.78 -3.72 -6.52
N GLU A 116 -0.52 -3.35 -6.35
CA GLU A 116 -0.08 -2.41 -5.34
C GLU A 116 0.80 -1.38 -6.04
N THR A 117 0.46 -0.10 -5.88
CA THR A 117 1.28 1.00 -6.38
C THR A 117 1.58 1.96 -5.24
N ALA A 118 2.80 2.46 -5.25
CA ALA A 118 3.26 3.48 -4.33
C ALA A 118 4.08 4.50 -5.13
N THR A 119 3.90 5.79 -4.87
CA THR A 119 4.77 6.82 -5.46
C THR A 119 6.19 6.61 -4.92
N PRO A 120 7.18 6.40 -5.79
CA PRO A 120 8.56 6.24 -5.35
C PRO A 120 9.12 7.58 -4.86
N ALA A 121 10.13 7.53 -4.00
CA ALA A 121 10.65 8.69 -3.28
C ALA A 121 11.22 9.78 -4.22
N ASP A 122 11.72 9.38 -5.40
CA ASP A 122 12.26 10.25 -6.44
C ASP A 122 11.18 10.92 -7.32
N GLN A 123 9.91 10.55 -7.15
CA GLN A 123 8.75 11.11 -7.87
C GLN A 123 7.79 11.86 -6.95
N LEU A 124 8.18 12.10 -5.71
CA LEU A 124 7.35 12.83 -4.76
C LEU A 124 7.22 14.30 -5.16
N VAL A 125 6.04 14.86 -4.94
CA VAL A 125 5.69 16.23 -5.32
C VAL A 125 5.04 16.92 -4.13
N TYR A 126 5.35 18.21 -3.96
CA TYR A 126 4.70 19.11 -3.02
C TYR A 126 4.33 20.40 -3.75
N ASN A 127 3.04 20.78 -3.71
CA ASN A 127 2.52 21.97 -4.40
C ASN A 127 2.93 22.07 -5.89
N GLY A 128 2.90 20.94 -6.59
CA GLY A 128 3.27 20.85 -8.02
C GLY A 128 4.77 20.94 -8.30
N LYS A 129 5.62 20.95 -7.28
CA LYS A 129 7.09 20.93 -7.41
C LYS A 129 7.68 19.62 -6.91
N PRO A 130 8.71 19.07 -7.57
CA PRO A 130 9.35 17.84 -7.11
C PRO A 130 10.01 18.05 -5.75
N ILE A 131 9.91 17.04 -4.89
CA ILE A 131 10.76 16.89 -3.71
C ILE A 131 12.08 16.29 -4.16
N ILE A 132 13.19 16.92 -3.82
CA ILE A 132 14.52 16.50 -4.27
C ILE A 132 15.24 15.83 -3.10
N ILE A 133 15.60 14.56 -3.26
CA ILE A 133 16.37 13.80 -2.27
C ILE A 133 17.76 13.53 -2.84
N THR A 134 18.78 14.13 -2.22
CA THR A 134 20.18 13.96 -2.61
C THR A 134 21.00 13.57 -1.40
N GLY A 135 21.17 12.25 -1.20
CA GLY A 135 21.84 11.70 -0.02
C GLY A 135 21.12 12.09 1.28
N ASP A 136 21.82 12.85 2.11
CA ASP A 136 21.33 13.35 3.40
C ASP A 136 20.61 14.70 3.31
N THR A 137 20.40 15.22 2.10
CA THR A 137 19.67 16.48 1.87
C THR A 137 18.31 16.21 1.24
N VAL A 138 17.27 16.82 1.81
CA VAL A 138 15.90 16.79 1.29
C VAL A 138 15.42 18.21 1.05
N THR A 139 15.03 18.52 -0.19
CA THR A 139 14.49 19.83 -0.55
C THR A 139 12.99 19.73 -0.83
N ILE A 140 12.20 20.53 -0.11
CA ILE A 140 10.74 20.62 -0.25
C ILE A 140 10.40 22.09 -0.51
N ASP A 141 10.00 22.42 -1.74
CA ASP A 141 9.85 23.80 -2.22
C ASP A 141 11.11 24.65 -1.96
N LYS A 142 11.08 25.57 -0.99
CA LYS A 142 12.23 26.43 -0.62
C LYS A 142 13.01 25.93 0.58
N LEU A 143 12.49 24.92 1.28
CA LEU A 143 13.09 24.36 2.48
C LEU A 143 14.15 23.34 2.10
N VAL A 144 15.32 23.43 2.72
CA VAL A 144 16.42 22.49 2.55
C VAL A 144 16.70 21.87 3.91
N PHE A 145 16.34 20.61 4.06
CA PHE A 145 16.58 19.84 5.27
C PHE A 145 17.87 19.04 5.15
N ALA A 146 18.66 19.03 6.23
CA ALA A 146 19.67 18.00 6.42
C ALA A 146 19.10 16.93 7.34
N ARG A 147 19.21 15.66 6.94
CA ARG A 147 18.83 14.51 7.76
C ARG A 147 20.07 13.73 8.20
N GLN A 148 20.00 13.11 9.36
CA GLN A 148 20.97 12.13 9.83
C GLN A 148 20.21 10.94 10.40
N ASN A 149 20.60 9.72 10.01
CA ASN A 149 19.89 8.50 10.41
C ASN A 149 18.37 8.60 10.18
N ASN A 150 17.97 9.13 9.02
CA ASN A 150 16.58 9.34 8.63
C ASN A 150 15.79 10.37 9.45
N VAL A 151 16.42 11.16 10.32
CA VAL A 151 15.75 12.22 11.10
C VAL A 151 16.27 13.58 10.67
N ALA A 152 15.39 14.55 10.49
CA ALA A 152 15.79 15.93 10.20
C ALA A 152 16.54 16.52 11.40
N VAL A 153 17.75 17.03 11.16
CA VAL A 153 18.61 17.63 12.20
C VAL A 153 18.79 19.14 12.02
N SER A 154 18.56 19.63 10.80
CA SER A 154 18.54 21.06 10.51
C SER A 154 17.65 21.36 9.31
N VAL A 155 17.27 22.63 9.20
CA VAL A 155 16.53 23.17 8.05
C VAL A 155 17.03 24.58 7.75
N ASP A 156 17.14 24.88 6.46
CA ASP A 156 17.38 26.22 5.94
C ASP A 156 16.28 26.59 4.93
N ILE A 157 16.12 27.89 4.66
CA ILE A 157 15.24 28.39 3.62
C ILE A 157 16.03 29.19 2.58
N ALA A 158 15.97 28.75 1.32
CA ALA A 158 16.66 29.45 0.25
C ALA A 158 16.13 30.88 0.06
N ASN A 159 17.01 31.87 0.21
CA ASN A 159 16.71 33.31 0.05
C ASN A 159 15.58 33.84 0.94
N GLY A 160 15.38 33.25 2.13
CA GLY A 160 14.33 33.66 3.08
C GLY A 160 14.86 34.21 4.40
N ASN A 161 13.96 34.78 5.20
CA ASN A 161 14.23 35.14 6.59
C ASN A 161 13.57 34.15 7.58
N LEU A 162 13.77 34.37 8.88
CA LEU A 162 13.20 33.50 9.92
C LEU A 162 11.66 33.42 9.89
N GLY A 163 10.99 34.52 9.50
CA GLY A 163 9.54 34.54 9.33
C GLY A 163 9.07 33.70 8.14
N ASP A 164 9.82 33.73 7.03
CA ASP A 164 9.55 32.88 5.86
C ASP A 164 9.76 31.41 6.21
N LEU A 165 10.85 31.09 6.94
CA LEU A 165 11.12 29.74 7.43
C LEU A 165 9.98 29.23 8.32
N SER A 166 9.58 30.02 9.32
CA SER A 166 8.50 29.64 10.23
C SER A 166 7.17 29.40 9.52
N ARG A 167 6.85 30.19 8.49
CA ARG A 167 5.61 30.03 7.71
C ARG A 167 5.67 28.80 6.83
N ALA A 168 6.80 28.54 6.17
CA ALA A 168 6.99 27.38 5.32
C ALA A 168 6.93 26.07 6.14
N LEU A 169 7.54 26.04 7.33
CA LEU A 169 7.43 24.89 8.25
C LEU A 169 6.01 24.70 8.77
N ALA A 170 5.32 25.79 9.12
CA ALA A 170 3.93 25.72 9.55
C ALA A 170 3.01 25.16 8.45
N ALA A 171 3.29 25.45 7.17
CA ALA A 171 2.58 24.86 6.04
C ALA A 171 2.80 23.34 5.88
N LEU A 172 3.87 22.80 6.48
CA LEU A 172 4.11 21.36 6.59
C LEU A 172 3.61 20.78 7.93
N GLY A 173 3.01 21.61 8.81
CA GLY A 173 2.48 21.19 10.11
C GLY A 173 3.54 20.99 11.19
N MET A 174 4.71 21.63 11.07
CA MET A 174 5.83 21.46 11.99
C MET A 174 6.43 22.79 12.42
N THR A 175 7.25 22.74 13.48
CA THR A 175 8.03 23.88 13.97
C THR A 175 9.53 23.59 13.92
N ILE A 176 10.34 24.64 14.09
CA ILE A 176 11.80 24.50 14.25
C ILE A 176 12.14 23.64 15.48
N GLU A 177 11.36 23.74 16.55
CA GLU A 177 11.55 22.96 17.77
C GLU A 177 11.36 21.46 17.53
N ASP A 178 10.40 21.07 16.68
CA ASP A 178 10.16 19.67 16.35
C ASP A 178 11.34 19.03 15.60
N ILE A 179 12.03 19.81 14.76
CA ILE A 179 13.23 19.39 14.04
C ILE A 179 14.38 19.17 15.04
N TYR A 180 14.69 20.17 15.87
CA TYR A 180 15.79 20.04 16.83
C TYR A 180 15.51 19.03 17.95
N SER A 181 14.24 18.72 18.21
CA SER A 181 13.84 17.65 19.12
C SER A 181 13.89 16.26 18.47
N GLY A 182 14.29 16.16 17.20
CA GLY A 182 14.40 14.89 16.47
C GLY A 182 13.06 14.20 16.19
N LYS A 183 11.96 14.96 16.17
CA LYS A 183 10.61 14.41 15.95
C LYS A 183 10.25 14.24 14.48
N ILE A 184 11.01 14.87 13.58
CA ILE A 184 10.72 14.89 12.15
C ILE A 184 11.50 13.78 11.45
N TYR A 185 10.84 12.66 11.21
CA TYR A 185 11.39 11.57 10.41
C TYR A 185 11.29 11.90 8.92
N MET A 186 12.41 11.73 8.22
CA MET A 186 12.59 11.97 6.79
C MET A 186 13.27 10.78 6.12
N SER A 187 12.97 9.54 6.51
CA SER A 187 13.31 8.38 5.67
C SER A 187 12.56 8.47 4.33
N ASP A 188 13.06 7.80 3.30
CA ASP A 188 12.37 7.74 2.00
C ASP A 188 10.96 7.14 2.15
N ALA A 189 10.79 6.19 3.07
CA ALA A 189 9.49 5.62 3.41
C ALA A 189 8.56 6.64 4.09
N ALA A 190 9.07 7.46 5.02
CA ALA A 190 8.31 8.51 5.67
C ALA A 190 7.91 9.62 4.67
N LEU A 191 8.82 10.01 3.77
CA LEU A 191 8.53 10.97 2.72
C LEU A 191 7.46 10.41 1.77
N ALA A 192 7.58 9.16 1.33
CA ALA A 192 6.57 8.53 0.48
C ALA A 192 5.22 8.34 1.19
N ALA A 193 5.20 8.16 2.50
CA ALA A 193 3.96 8.07 3.27
C ALA A 193 3.24 9.42 3.42
N ASN A 194 4.00 10.53 3.50
CA ASN A 194 3.43 11.86 3.71
C ASN A 194 3.14 12.61 2.39
N PHE A 195 3.90 12.34 1.33
CA PHE A 195 3.81 13.06 0.05
C PHE A 195 3.44 12.18 -1.14
N GLY A 196 3.50 10.86 -0.98
CA GLY A 196 3.21 9.91 -2.03
C GLY A 196 1.76 9.45 -2.02
N GLN A 197 1.38 8.81 -3.12
CA GLN A 197 0.13 8.08 -3.25
C GLN A 197 0.39 6.59 -3.01
N ARG A 198 -0.58 5.91 -2.42
CA ARG A 198 -0.57 4.45 -2.29
C ARG A 198 -1.93 3.89 -2.63
N SER A 199 -1.96 2.85 -3.45
CA SER A 199 -3.18 2.15 -3.82
C SER A 199 -2.94 0.65 -3.81
N ARG A 200 -3.93 -0.08 -3.33
CA ARG A 200 -3.93 -1.54 -3.36
C ARG A 200 -5.33 -2.03 -3.69
N ALA A 201 -5.41 -2.92 -4.67
CA ALA A 201 -6.62 -3.66 -4.99
C ALA A 201 -6.29 -5.15 -5.13
N GLU A 202 -7.20 -6.01 -4.70
CA GLU A 202 -7.02 -7.45 -4.72
C GLU A 202 -8.38 -8.14 -4.91
N ALA A 203 -8.39 -9.22 -5.69
CA ALA A 203 -9.53 -10.12 -5.76
C ALA A 203 -9.05 -11.57 -5.79
N THR A 204 -9.84 -12.45 -5.16
CA THR A 204 -9.52 -13.87 -5.05
C THR A 204 -10.72 -14.71 -5.49
N ALA A 205 -10.46 -15.75 -6.29
CA ALA A 205 -11.43 -16.80 -6.58
C ALA A 205 -10.92 -18.14 -6.02
N ARG A 206 -11.80 -18.86 -5.31
CA ARG A 206 -11.49 -20.11 -4.59
C ARG A 206 -12.32 -21.27 -5.11
N TRP A 207 -11.73 -22.38 -5.53
CA TRP A 207 -12.48 -23.59 -5.91
C TRP A 207 -12.69 -24.57 -4.76
N TYR A 208 -12.60 -24.08 -3.51
CA TYR A 208 -12.88 -24.86 -2.31
C TYR A 208 -13.89 -24.10 -1.43
N ALA A 209 -14.52 -24.80 -0.48
CA ALA A 209 -15.48 -24.18 0.42
C ALA A 209 -14.76 -23.38 1.53
N ASP A 210 -15.33 -22.25 1.96
CA ASP A 210 -14.69 -21.42 3.00
C ASP A 210 -14.53 -22.12 4.36
N ALA A 211 -15.31 -23.17 4.64
CA ALA A 211 -15.14 -24.01 5.83
C ALA A 211 -13.82 -24.80 5.80
N ASP A 212 -13.29 -25.04 4.61
CA ASP A 212 -12.00 -25.67 4.36
C ASP A 212 -10.90 -24.62 4.16
N ALA A 213 -11.19 -23.32 4.27
CA ALA A 213 -10.16 -22.30 4.19
C ALA A 213 -9.20 -22.47 5.37
N GLU A 214 -7.96 -22.89 5.07
CA GLU A 214 -6.86 -22.70 5.99
C GLU A 214 -6.86 -21.23 6.40
N VAL A 215 -7.01 -20.97 7.70
CA VAL A 215 -6.86 -19.63 8.27
C VAL A 215 -5.41 -19.26 8.04
N LYS A 216 -5.12 -18.67 6.88
CA LYS A 216 -3.87 -17.93 6.72
C LYS A 216 -3.89 -16.90 7.85
N PRO A 217 -2.86 -16.85 8.71
CA PRO A 217 -2.66 -15.70 9.55
C PRO A 217 -2.82 -14.50 8.65
N ALA A 218 -3.69 -13.56 9.01
CA ALA A 218 -3.69 -12.28 8.34
C ALA A 218 -2.22 -11.88 8.28
N VAL A 219 -1.64 -11.81 7.08
CA VAL A 219 -0.35 -11.15 6.91
C VAL A 219 -0.62 -9.80 7.54
N PRO A 220 -0.01 -9.46 8.68
CA PRO A 220 -0.25 -8.17 9.31
C PRO A 220 -0.11 -7.17 8.18
N GLY A 221 -1.16 -6.40 7.91
CA GLY A 221 -1.10 -5.35 6.90
C GLY A 221 0.22 -4.64 7.14
N LEU A 222 1.04 -4.56 6.08
CA LEU A 222 2.37 -3.99 6.17
C LEU A 222 2.27 -2.72 7.01
N PRO A 223 3.14 -2.55 8.02
CA PRO A 223 3.02 -1.42 8.93
C PRO A 223 2.84 -0.15 8.11
N GLN A 224 1.83 0.65 8.46
CA GLN A 224 1.82 2.05 8.09
C GLN A 224 3.07 2.66 8.73
N THR A 225 4.19 2.62 8.03
CA THR A 225 5.44 3.19 8.54
C THR A 225 5.37 4.71 8.39
N GLY A 226 4.83 5.37 9.42
CA GLY A 226 5.74 6.12 10.28
C GLY A 226 6.39 5.11 11.22
N ASP A 227 7.72 5.06 11.26
CA ASP A 227 8.51 3.96 11.81
C ASP A 227 7.95 3.35 13.13
N ASN A 228 7.86 2.02 13.13
CA ASN A 228 7.31 1.14 14.16
C ASN A 228 7.30 1.68 15.60
N ALA A 229 6.10 1.93 16.14
CA ALA A 229 5.83 1.86 17.57
C ALA A 229 4.38 1.41 17.84
N GLY A 230 4.17 0.08 17.93
CA GLY A 230 3.12 -0.52 18.74
C GLY A 230 1.64 -0.39 18.29
N ALA A 231 1.03 -1.55 18.08
CA ALA A 231 -0.39 -1.85 18.30
C ALA A 231 -1.48 -1.19 17.42
N ALA A 232 -2.21 -2.08 16.75
CA ALA A 232 -3.67 -2.09 16.58
C ALA A 232 -4.36 -0.83 16.01
N GLY A 233 -4.93 -0.94 14.81
CA GLY A 233 -5.83 0.10 14.29
C GLY A 233 -6.49 -0.19 12.95
N LEU A 234 -7.47 -1.09 12.96
CA LEU A 234 -8.67 -1.11 12.09
C LEU A 234 -8.48 -0.89 10.57
N VAL A 235 -8.27 -1.98 9.84
CA VAL A 235 -8.57 -2.04 8.40
C VAL A 235 -10.09 -2.16 8.22
N LEU A 236 -10.71 -1.17 7.58
CA LEU A 236 -12.10 -1.24 7.13
C LEU A 236 -12.12 -2.01 5.81
N VAL A 237 -12.27 -3.34 5.89
CA VAL A 237 -12.54 -4.18 4.72
C VAL A 237 -14.00 -3.98 4.34
N VAL A 238 -14.26 -3.27 3.24
CA VAL A 238 -15.59 -3.24 2.61
C VAL A 238 -15.77 -4.57 1.88
N THR A 239 -16.23 -5.59 2.61
CA THR A 239 -16.72 -6.82 2.00
C THR A 239 -18.13 -6.54 1.49
N ALA A 240 -18.30 -6.34 0.18
CA ALA A 240 -19.61 -6.26 -0.43
C ALA A 240 -20.27 -7.66 -0.42
N VAL A 241 -20.94 -8.01 0.67
CA VAL A 241 -21.83 -9.18 0.72
C VAL A 241 -23.19 -8.76 0.17
N LEU A 242 -23.45 -9.08 -1.10
CA LEU A 242 -24.81 -9.07 -1.66
C LEU A 242 -25.60 -10.23 -1.03
N ILE A 243 -26.31 -9.97 0.06
CA ILE A 243 -27.36 -10.87 0.57
C ILE A 243 -28.57 -10.69 -0.35
N ILE A 244 -28.64 -11.47 -1.44
CA ILE A 244 -29.93 -11.72 -2.10
C ILE A 244 -30.65 -12.78 -1.26
N GLY A 245 -31.52 -12.32 -0.37
CA GLY A 245 -32.45 -13.16 0.36
C GLY A 245 -33.45 -13.80 -0.61
N ALA A 246 -33.23 -15.05 -0.98
CA ALA A 246 -34.25 -15.89 -1.60
C ALA A 246 -34.92 -16.77 -0.54
N LYS A 247 -36.12 -16.31 -0.16
CA LYS A 247 -37.37 -17.08 0.07
C LYS A 247 -37.29 -18.43 0.80
N ARG A 248 -37.97 -18.44 1.96
CA ARG A 248 -38.32 -19.59 2.81
C ARG A 248 -38.87 -20.81 2.04
N TRP A 249 -38.60 -21.95 2.66
CA TRP A 249 -38.78 -23.34 2.24
C TRP A 249 -40.24 -23.78 2.01
N ALA A 250 -40.32 -24.90 1.29
CA ALA A 250 -41.49 -25.67 0.87
C ALA A 250 -42.46 -26.07 2.00
N ARG A 251 -43.76 -25.93 1.70
CA ARG A 251 -44.72 -27.02 1.46
C ARG A 251 -45.89 -26.47 0.65
#